data_AF-A0A2V6A0K2-F1
#
_entry.id   AF-A0A2V6A0K2-F1
#
_cell.length_a   1.000
_cell.length_b   1.000
_cell.length_c   1.000
_cell.angle_alpha   90.00
_cell.angle_beta   90.00
_cell.angle_gamma   90.00
#
_symmetry.space_group_name_H-M   'P 1'
#
loop_
_entity.id
_entity.type
_entity.pdbx_description
1 polymer ?
#
loop_
_entity_poly.entity_id
_entity_poly.type
_entity_poly.pdbx_seq_one_letter_code
_entity_poly.pdbx_strand_id
1 'polypeptide(L)' 'MSAAEVIEQFKALPAEERAKVTKFVVENDDSWIPESFKQGMADAEAGRFANMETILSGAKPPSRAAK' A
#
# COMPACT_ATOMS: atom_id res chain seq x y z
N MET A 1 11.22 -10.65 2.50
CA MET A 1 9.75 -10.79 2.38
C MET A 1 9.21 -9.63 1.55
N SER A 2 8.63 -9.95 0.40
CA SER A 2 7.98 -9.03 -0.52
C SER A 2 6.45 -9.11 -0.40
N ALA A 3 5.75 -8.08 -0.87
CA ALA A 3 4.28 -8.08 -0.91
C ALA A 3 3.73 -9.26 -1.74
N ALA A 4 4.41 -9.63 -2.83
CA ALA A 4 4.03 -10.77 -3.66
C ALA A 4 4.12 -12.10 -2.89
N GLU A 5 5.20 -12.32 -2.13
CA GLU A 5 5.36 -13.50 -1.27
C GLU A 5 4.30 -13.55 -0.16
N VAL A 6 3.89 -12.40 0.37
CA VAL A 6 2.83 -12.31 1.39
C VAL A 6 1.46 -12.67 0.78
N ILE A 7 1.16 -12.20 -0.44
CA ILE A 7 -0.07 -12.55 -1.16
C ILE A 7 -0.13 -14.04 -1.49
N GLU A 8 0.98 -14.64 -1.92
CA GLU A 8 1.08 -16.09 -2.19
C GLU A 8 0.83 -16.91 -0.92
N GLN A 9 1.40 -16.50 0.22
CA GLN A 9 1.16 -17.14 1.52
C GLN A 9 -0.31 -17.04 1.93
N PHE A 10 -0.95 -15.88 1.76
CA PHE A 10 -2.39 -15.73 2.02
C PHE A 10 -3.27 -16.60 1.12
N LYS A 11 -2.90 -16.79 -0.16
CA LYS A 11 -3.63 -17.67 -1.09
C LYS A 11 -3.48 -19.14 -0.72
N ALA A 12 -2.34 -19.53 -0.14
CA ALA A 12 -2.08 -20.88 0.33
C ALA A 12 -2.80 -21.24 1.64
N LEU A 13 -3.36 -20.26 2.35
CA LEU A 13 -4.11 -20.51 3.59
C LEU A 13 -5.42 -21.27 3.33
N PRO A 14 -5.84 -22.16 4.25
CA PRO A 14 -7.16 -22.76 4.25
C PRO A 14 -8.28 -21.72 4.22
N ALA A 15 -9.42 -22.07 3.64
CA ALA A 15 -10.55 -21.15 3.46
C ALA A 15 -11.01 -20.49 4.78
N GLU A 16 -11.00 -21.24 5.89
CA GLU A 16 -11.36 -20.70 7.21
C GLU A 16 -10.38 -19.64 7.72
N GLU A 17 -9.09 -19.79 7.44
CA GLU A 17 -8.08 -18.81 7.84
C GLU A 17 -8.09 -17.58 6.93
N ARG A 18 -8.34 -17.77 5.64
CA ARG A 18 -8.62 -16.66 4.72
C ARG A 18 -9.82 -15.84 5.17
N ALA A 19 -10.88 -16.49 5.62
CA ALA A 19 -12.07 -15.81 6.14
C ALA A 19 -11.75 -14.99 7.40
N LYS A 20 -10.88 -15.49 8.30
CA LYS A 20 -10.42 -14.72 9.48
C LYS A 20 -9.62 -13.48 9.09
N VAL A 21 -8.76 -13.59 8.09
CA VAL A 21 -7.96 -12.45 7.58
C VAL A 21 -8.88 -11.42 6.93
N THR A 22 -9.80 -11.86 6.06
CA THR A 22 -10.78 -10.95 5.45
C THR A 22 -11.65 -10.29 6.52
N LYS A 23 -12.12 -11.05 7.52
CA LYS A 23 -12.87 -10.53 8.65
C LYS A 23 -12.06 -9.50 9.44
N PHE A 24 -10.79 -9.75 9.71
CA PHE A 24 -9.90 -8.81 10.39
C PHE A 24 -9.74 -7.50 9.60
N VAL A 25 -9.56 -7.57 8.28
CA VAL A 25 -9.42 -6.39 7.41
C VAL A 25 -10.73 -5.60 7.28
N VAL A 26 -11.89 -6.27 7.32
CA VAL A 26 -13.21 -5.61 7.24
C VAL A 26 -13.63 -5.02 8.58
N GLU A 27 -13.34 -5.68 9.70
CA GLU A 27 -13.71 -5.23 11.05
C GLU A 27 -12.75 -4.17 11.61
N ASN A 28 -11.46 -4.24 11.27
CA ASN A 28 -10.52 -3.19 11.60
C ASN A 28 -10.48 -2.25 10.40
N ASP A 29 -11.29 -1.19 10.48
CA ASP A 29 -11.30 -0.05 9.56
C ASP A 29 -9.88 0.30 9.08
N ASP A 30 -9.75 0.86 7.87
CA ASP A 30 -8.46 1.21 7.25
C ASP A 30 -7.60 2.19 8.08
N SER A 31 -8.06 2.59 9.26
CA SER A 31 -7.35 3.26 10.35
C SER A 31 -5.97 2.67 10.68
N TRP A 32 -5.71 1.38 10.45
CA TRP A 32 -4.36 0.79 10.63
C TRP A 32 -3.39 1.13 9.50
N ILE A 33 -3.90 1.51 8.33
CA ILE A 33 -3.08 1.87 7.17
C ILE A 33 -2.63 3.33 7.34
N PRO A 34 -1.32 3.59 7.43
CA PRO A 34 -0.81 4.96 7.56
C PRO A 34 -1.33 5.86 6.44
N GLU A 35 -1.73 7.08 6.76
CA GLU A 35 -2.20 8.04 5.75
C GLU A 35 -1.18 8.27 4.63
N SER A 36 0.12 8.26 4.97
CA SER A 36 1.21 8.38 3.99
C SER A 36 1.19 7.26 2.95
N PHE A 37 0.78 6.04 3.33
CA PHE A 37 0.67 4.91 2.43
C PHE A 37 -0.55 5.05 1.50
N LYS A 38 -1.71 5.45 2.04
CA LYS A 38 -2.91 5.76 1.23
C LYS A 38 -2.64 6.87 0.23
N GLN A 39 -1.89 7.89 0.65
CA GLN A 39 -1.45 8.97 -0.22
C GLN A 39 -0.50 8.48 -1.32
N GLY A 40 0.43 7.56 -1.01
CA GLY A 40 1.29 6.93 -2.01
C GLY A 40 0.51 6.11 -3.05
N MET A 41 -0.54 5.40 -2.62
CA MET A 41 -1.45 4.68 -3.51
C MET A 41 -2.19 5.65 -4.45
N ALA A 42 -2.75 6.74 -3.91
CA ALA A 42 -3.43 7.76 -4.71
C ALA A 42 -2.50 8.47 -5.71
N ASP A 43 -1.22 8.68 -5.34
CA ASP A 43 -0.21 9.19 -6.26
C ASP A 43 0.11 8.19 -7.38
N ALA A 44 0.24 6.90 -7.06
CA ALA A 44 0.47 5.86 -8.05
C ALA A 44 -0.70 5.73 -9.04
N GLU A 45 -1.95 5.76 -8.56
CA GLU A 45 -3.15 5.79 -9.43
C GLU A 45 -3.18 7.02 -10.33
N ALA A 46 -2.71 8.17 -9.84
CA ALA A 46 -2.59 9.39 -10.63
C ALA A 46 -1.34 9.42 -11.53
N GLY A 47 -0.58 8.33 -11.63
CA GLY A 47 0.64 8.21 -12.44
C GLY A 47 1.86 8.95 -11.88
N ARG A 48 1.79 9.46 -10.65
CA ARG A 48 2.88 10.15 -9.93
C ARG A 48 3.75 9.16 -9.17
N PHE A 49 4.44 8.30 -9.90
CA PHE A 49 5.37 7.36 -9.29
C PHE A 49 6.58 8.08 -8.68
N ALA A 50 7.03 7.58 -7.54
CA ALA A 50 8.29 7.99 -6.94
C ALA A 50 9.45 7.58 -7.86
N ASN A 51 10.15 8.55 -8.44
CA ASN A 51 11.42 8.31 -9.11
C ASN A 51 12.52 8.11 -8.04
N MET A 52 13.04 6.89 -7.95
CA MET A 52 13.97 6.51 -6.89
C MET A 52 15.31 7.27 -6.96
N GLU A 53 15.78 7.60 -8.17
CA GLU A 53 16.97 8.42 -8.37
C GLU A 53 16.76 9.88 -7.90
N THR A 54 15.55 10.41 -8.10
CA THR A 54 15.16 11.73 -7.60
C THR A 54 15.07 11.75 -6.07
N ILE A 55 14.52 10.69 -5.45
CA ILE A 55 14.45 10.59 -3.99
C ILE A 55 15.85 10.45 -3.37
N LEU A 56 16.69 9.59 -3.94
CA LEU A 56 18.04 9.33 -3.42
C LEU A 56 18.98 10.54 -3.58
N SER A 57 18.73 11.41 -4.56
CA SER A 57 19.47 12.68 -4.70
C SER A 57 19.04 13.75 -3.70
N GLY A 58 18.03 13.50 -2.85
CA GLY A 58 17.50 14.46 -1.89
C GLY A 58 16.67 15.58 -2.56
N ALA A 59 16.38 15.45 -3.85
CA ALA A 59 15.51 16.38 -4.55
C ALA A 59 14.10 16.31 -3.95
N LYS A 60 13.50 17.49 -3.76
CA LYS A 60 12.16 17.59 -3.19
C LYS A 60 11.18 16.90 -4.15
N PRO A 61 10.26 16.03 -3.66
CA PRO A 61 9.25 15.43 -4.53
C PRO A 61 8.44 16.51 -5.25
N PRO A 62 8.03 16.29 -6.50
CA PRO A 62 7.15 17.21 -7.20
C PRO A 62 5.90 17.49 -6.36
N SER A 63 5.51 18.77 -6.25
CA SER A 63 4.38 19.18 -5.43
C SER A 63 3.10 18.52 -5.96
N ARG A 64 2.29 17.96 -5.04
CA ARG A 64 0.90 17.64 -5.36
C ARG A 64 0.20 18.98 -5.58
N ALA A 65 -0.08 19.35 -6.82
CA ALA A 65 -0.93 20.50 -7.09
C ALA A 65 -2.28 20.23 -6.41
N ALA A 66 -2.68 21.09 -5.48
CA ALA A 66 -4.01 21.07 -4.91
C ALA A 66 -5.00 21.25 -6.07
N LYS A 67 -5.83 20.24 -6.32
CA LYS A 67 -7.00 20.37 -7.17
C LYS A 67 -8.13 20.99 -6.37
#